data_AF-A0A0C3PCF6-F1
#
_entry.id   AF-A0A0C3PCF6-F1
#
_cell.length_a   1.000
_cell.length_b   1.000
_cell.length_c   1.000
_cell.angle_alpha   90.00
_cell.angle_beta   90.00
_cell.angle_gamma   90.00
#
_symmetry.space_group_name_H-M   'P 1'
#
loop_
_entity.id
_entity.type
_entity.pdbx_description
1 polymer ?
#
loop_
_entity_poly.entity_id
_entity_poly.type
_entity_poly.pdbx_seq_one_letter_code
_entity_poly.pdbx_strand_id
1 'polypeptide(L)'
;MNGIENGCHVKYILQAIKNWMYNNSQSQAQKALVKYGSKWMALKVIKLQHKKDIQQVLVKAGIQPRMSAMIKHYQPAIQKVVQSLTKAELDQAAHLVKEWNKRKPPPEAQAE
;
A
#
# COMPACT_ATOMS: atom_id res chain seq x y z
N MET A 1 -5.38 30.97 -48.92
CA MET A 1 -5.53 29.59 -48.39
C MET A 1 -4.78 29.48 -47.06
N ASN A 2 -5.29 30.04 -45.94
CA ASN A 2 -4.58 30.05 -44.64
C ASN A 2 -5.47 29.57 -43.46
N GLY A 3 -6.67 29.03 -43.74
CA GLY A 3 -7.67 28.73 -42.72
C GLY A 3 -7.59 27.32 -42.12
N ILE A 4 -6.95 26.36 -42.81
CA ILE A 4 -7.01 24.93 -42.43
C ILE A 4 -5.83 24.55 -41.53
N GLU A 5 -4.64 25.11 -41.76
CA GLU A 5 -3.42 24.79 -40.99
C GLU A 5 -3.48 25.34 -39.54
N ASN A 6 -4.02 26.55 -39.38
CA ASN A 6 -4.21 27.17 -38.06
C ASN A 6 -5.20 26.41 -37.17
N GLY A 7 -6.23 25.81 -37.77
CA GLY A 7 -7.22 25.01 -37.02
C GLY A 7 -6.65 23.69 -36.47
N CYS A 8 -5.69 23.07 -37.18
CA CYS A 8 -5.06 21.83 -36.75
C CYS A 8 -4.05 22.07 -35.61
N HIS A 9 -3.27 23.16 -35.69
CA HIS A 9 -2.33 23.54 -34.63
C HIS A 9 -3.02 23.94 -33.32
N VAL A 10 -4.11 24.71 -33.38
CA VAL A 10 -4.87 25.09 -32.18
C VAL A 10 -5.50 23.87 -31.51
N LYS A 11 -6.03 22.91 -32.30
CA LYS A 11 -6.53 21.63 -31.75
C LYS A 11 -5.44 20.82 -31.06
N TYR A 12 -4.25 20.74 -31.65
CA TYR A 12 -3.12 20.03 -31.07
C TYR A 12 -2.68 20.65 -29.73
N ILE A 13 -2.57 21.98 -29.68
CA ILE A 13 -2.19 22.71 -28.46
C ILE A 13 -3.25 22.50 -27.35
N LEU A 14 -4.54 22.61 -27.68
CA LEU A 14 -5.62 22.36 -26.71
C LEU A 14 -5.59 20.92 -26.17
N GLN A 15 -5.27 19.93 -27.01
CA GLN A 15 -5.14 18.54 -26.57
C GLN A 15 -3.92 18.34 -25.66
N ALA A 16 -2.80 18.98 -25.98
CA ALA A 16 -1.59 18.92 -25.15
C ALA A 16 -1.84 19.54 -23.76
N ILE A 17 -2.56 20.68 -23.70
CA ILE A 17 -2.94 21.33 -22.43
C ILE A 17 -3.88 20.43 -21.62
N LYS A 18 -4.89 19.83 -22.24
CA LYS A 18 -5.81 18.90 -21.57
C LYS A 18 -5.08 17.68 -21.01
N ASN A 19 -4.19 17.08 -21.80
CA ASN A 19 -3.38 15.94 -21.37
C ASN A 19 -2.44 16.33 -20.21
N TRP A 20 -1.83 17.51 -20.29
CA TRP A 20 -0.98 18.03 -19.21
C TRP A 20 -1.76 18.24 -17.91
N MET A 21 -2.94 18.87 -17.97
CA MET A 21 -3.81 19.07 -16.80
C MET A 21 -4.27 17.73 -16.20
N TYR A 22 -4.67 16.78 -17.03
CA TYR A 22 -5.08 15.44 -16.59
C TYR A 22 -3.93 14.70 -15.90
N ASN A 23 -2.75 14.67 -16.53
CA ASN A 23 -1.58 13.99 -15.98
C ASN A 23 -1.06 14.69 -14.70
N ASN A 24 -1.08 16.02 -14.66
CA ASN A 24 -0.64 16.79 -13.51
C ASN A 24 -1.58 16.62 -12.31
N SER A 25 -2.91 16.63 -12.53
CA SER A 25 -3.88 16.39 -11.46
C SER A 25 -3.78 14.96 -10.90
N GLN A 26 -3.56 13.95 -11.76
CA GLN A 26 -3.27 12.59 -11.29
C GLN A 26 -1.95 12.50 -10.50
N SER A 27 -0.89 13.16 -10.96
CA SER A 27 0.40 13.18 -10.24
C SER A 27 0.28 13.86 -8.87
N GLN A 28 -0.47 14.97 -8.78
CA GLN A 28 -0.74 15.65 -7.51
C GLN A 28 -1.57 14.77 -6.55
N ALA A 29 -2.60 14.08 -7.06
CA ALA A 29 -3.38 13.14 -6.25
C ALA A 29 -2.51 11.99 -5.71
N GLN A 30 -1.60 11.44 -6.52
CA GLN A 30 -0.64 10.44 -6.08
C GLN A 30 0.33 10.98 -5.02
N LYS A 31 0.87 12.19 -5.19
CA LYS A 31 1.73 12.84 -4.20
C LYS A 31 1.01 13.09 -2.88
N ALA A 32 -0.27 13.48 -2.93
CA ALA A 32 -1.10 13.64 -1.74
C ALA A 32 -1.34 12.32 -1.00
N LEU A 33 -1.52 11.20 -1.72
CA LEU A 33 -1.62 9.86 -1.13
C LEU A 33 -0.31 9.43 -0.45
N VAL A 34 0.85 9.74 -1.04
CA VAL A 34 2.17 9.46 -0.43
C VAL A 34 2.36 10.24 0.88
N LYS A 35 1.71 11.39 1.05
CA LYS A 35 1.80 12.23 2.27
C LYS A 35 1.15 11.57 3.50
N TYR A 36 0.33 10.53 3.33
CA TYR A 36 -0.48 9.94 4.40
C TYR A 36 0.13 8.71 5.10
N GLY A 37 1.35 8.30 4.77
CA GLY A 37 2.05 7.24 5.50
C GLY A 37 3.02 6.47 4.62
N SER A 38 4.06 5.91 5.22
CA SER A 38 5.04 5.09 4.51
C SER A 38 4.36 4.04 3.64
N LYS A 39 4.83 3.90 2.40
CA LYS A 39 4.37 2.91 1.41
C LYS A 39 4.10 1.55 2.07
N TRP A 40 2.94 0.95 1.80
CA TRP A 40 2.60 -0.39 2.28
C TRP A 40 3.53 -1.42 1.66
N MET A 41 3.95 -2.37 2.49
CA MET A 41 4.74 -3.54 2.10
C MET A 41 3.94 -4.81 2.43
N ALA A 42 4.21 -5.91 1.73
CA ALA A 42 3.50 -7.18 1.95
C ALA A 42 3.61 -7.63 3.41
N LEU A 43 4.77 -7.42 4.03
CA LEU A 43 4.97 -7.72 5.44
C LEU A 43 4.08 -6.89 6.39
N LYS A 44 3.79 -5.62 6.07
CA LYS A 44 2.84 -4.81 6.87
C LYS A 44 1.41 -5.36 6.72
N VAL A 45 1.01 -5.71 5.50
CA VAL A 45 -0.31 -6.30 5.23
C VAL A 45 -0.46 -7.63 5.97
N ILE A 46 0.56 -8.50 5.92
CA ILE A 46 0.58 -9.79 6.62
C ILE A 46 0.49 -9.60 8.13
N LYS A 47 1.25 -8.66 8.71
CA LYS A 47 1.17 -8.36 10.15
C LYS A 47 -0.24 -7.95 10.58
N LEU A 48 -0.89 -7.12 9.77
CA LEU A 48 -2.24 -6.65 10.04
C LEU A 48 -3.26 -7.80 9.94
N GLN A 49 -3.21 -8.58 8.86
CA GLN A 49 -4.15 -9.69 8.62
C GLN A 49 -3.98 -10.82 9.65
N HIS A 50 -2.74 -11.17 9.98
CA HIS A 50 -2.41 -12.31 10.86
C HIS A 50 -2.02 -11.88 12.27
N LYS A 51 -2.47 -10.71 12.72
CA LYS A 51 -2.18 -10.19 14.07
C LYS A 51 -2.56 -11.19 15.16
N LYS A 52 -3.70 -11.85 15.02
CA LYS A 52 -4.19 -12.87 15.95
C LYS A 52 -3.27 -14.09 15.99
N ASP A 53 -2.79 -14.54 14.83
CA ASP A 53 -1.90 -15.71 14.75
C ASP A 53 -0.53 -15.41 15.38
N ILE A 54 0.01 -14.21 15.12
CA ILE A 54 1.25 -13.73 15.77
C ILE A 54 1.07 -13.71 17.30
N GLN A 55 -0.06 -13.21 17.80
CA GLN A 55 -0.36 -13.22 19.23
C GLN A 55 -0.47 -14.65 19.78
N GLN A 56 -1.12 -15.57 19.06
CA GLN A 56 -1.19 -16.96 19.48
C GLN A 56 0.19 -17.63 19.55
N VAL A 57 1.09 -17.35 18.60
CA VAL A 57 2.46 -17.86 18.63
C VAL A 57 3.21 -17.37 19.88
N LEU A 58 3.02 -16.10 20.26
CA LEU A 58 3.64 -15.53 21.46
C LEU A 58 3.07 -16.14 22.75
N VAL A 59 1.74 -16.26 22.84
CA VAL A 59 1.07 -16.86 24.01
C VAL A 59 1.49 -18.32 24.19
N LYS A 60 1.56 -19.11 23.09
CA LYS A 60 2.06 -20.49 23.11
C LYS A 60 3.51 -20.59 23.57
N ALA A 61 4.32 -19.56 23.32
CA ALA A 61 5.70 -19.47 23.81
C ALA A 61 5.80 -18.97 25.27
N GLY A 62 4.67 -18.80 25.97
CA GLY A 62 4.62 -18.27 27.34
C GLY A 62 4.87 -16.77 27.43
N ILE A 63 4.89 -16.05 26.30
CA ILE A 63 5.14 -14.61 26.26
C ILE A 63 3.79 -13.89 26.33
N GLN A 64 3.53 -13.29 27.49
CA GLN A 64 2.33 -12.48 27.68
C GLN A 64 2.43 -11.14 26.94
N PRO A 65 1.28 -10.57 26.51
CA PRO A 65 1.23 -9.20 26.04
C PRO A 65 1.84 -8.26 27.07
N ARG A 66 2.61 -7.26 26.62
CA ARG A 66 3.19 -6.20 27.46
C ARG A 66 4.42 -6.61 28.29
N MET A 67 4.89 -7.86 28.21
CA MET A 67 6.22 -8.22 28.72
C MET A 67 7.32 -7.53 27.93
N SER A 68 8.40 -7.06 28.58
CA SER A 68 9.56 -6.51 27.87
C SER A 68 10.19 -7.52 26.91
N ALA A 69 10.14 -8.82 27.26
CA ALA A 69 10.56 -9.92 26.41
C ALA A 69 9.80 -9.98 25.07
N MET A 70 8.57 -9.44 25.00
CA MET A 70 7.75 -9.44 23.79
C MET A 70 8.47 -8.77 22.62
N ILE A 71 9.24 -7.71 22.84
CA ILE A 71 10.00 -7.03 21.78
C ILE A 71 10.98 -8.00 21.09
N LYS A 72 11.67 -8.83 21.88
CA LYS A 72 12.63 -9.82 21.35
C LYS A 72 11.94 -10.97 20.61
N HIS A 73 10.76 -11.38 21.08
CA HIS A 73 10.04 -12.54 20.52
C HIS A 73 9.08 -12.19 19.38
N TYR A 74 8.77 -10.91 19.17
CA TYR A 74 7.82 -10.47 18.15
C TYR A 74 8.31 -10.78 16.72
N GLN A 75 9.57 -10.48 16.41
CA GLN A 75 10.15 -10.76 15.09
C GLN A 75 10.17 -12.27 14.77
N PRO A 76 10.65 -13.15 15.66
CA PRO A 76 10.52 -14.60 15.48
C PRO A 76 9.07 -15.08 15.29
N ALA A 77 8.10 -14.50 16.00
CA ALA A 77 6.69 -14.86 15.85
C ALA A 77 6.15 -14.49 14.47
N ILE A 78 6.49 -13.30 13.96
CA ILE A 78 6.17 -12.90 12.58
C ILE A 78 6.77 -13.88 11.58
N GLN A 79 8.04 -14.25 11.74
CA GLN A 79 8.71 -15.17 10.82
C GLN A 79 8.03 -16.54 10.78
N LYS A 80 7.65 -17.09 11.94
CA LYS A 80 6.90 -18.35 12.01
C LYS A 80 5.57 -18.27 11.26
N VAL A 81 4.82 -17.19 11.45
CA VAL A 81 3.56 -16.98 10.73
C VAL A 81 3.81 -16.88 9.24
N VAL A 82 4.74 -16.04 8.79
CA VAL A 82 5.07 -15.87 7.36
C VAL A 82 5.50 -17.19 6.72
N GLN A 83 6.30 -18.00 7.41
CA GLN A 83 6.73 -19.32 6.93
C GLN A 83 5.59 -20.34 6.82
N SER A 84 4.53 -20.18 7.63
CA SER A 84 3.34 -21.02 7.58
C SER A 84 2.32 -20.61 6.52
N LEU A 85 2.47 -19.41 5.92
CA LEU A 85 1.54 -18.91 4.91
C LEU A 85 1.71 -19.66 3.60
N THR A 86 0.58 -19.93 2.96
CA THR A 86 0.53 -20.48 1.61
C THR A 86 0.94 -19.43 0.58
N LYS A 87 1.35 -19.90 -0.60
CA LYS A 87 1.63 -19.01 -1.73
C LYS A 87 0.44 -18.10 -2.08
N ALA A 88 -0.78 -18.62 -1.99
CA ALA A 88 -2.00 -17.86 -2.27
C ALA A 88 -2.18 -16.67 -1.31
N GLU A 89 -1.92 -16.87 -0.01
CA GLU A 89 -1.99 -15.80 0.99
C GLU A 89 -0.90 -14.74 0.78
N LEU A 90 0.32 -15.17 0.42
CA LEU A 90 1.41 -14.25 0.06
C LEU A 90 1.09 -13.43 -1.20
N ASP A 91 0.52 -14.06 -2.23
CA ASP A 91 0.08 -13.41 -3.46
C ASP A 91 -1.07 -12.43 -3.19
N GLN A 92 -2.01 -12.79 -2.33
CA GLN A 92 -3.08 -11.91 -1.88
C GLN A 92 -2.53 -10.68 -1.15
N ALA A 93 -1.56 -10.85 -0.24
CA ALA A 93 -0.90 -9.74 0.43
C ALA A 93 -0.20 -8.82 -0.57
N ALA A 94 0.49 -9.37 -1.58
CA ALA A 94 1.12 -8.59 -2.63
C ALA A 94 0.10 -7.83 -3.51
N HIS A 95 -1.06 -8.42 -3.77
CA HIS A 95 -2.16 -7.75 -4.46
C HIS A 95 -2.72 -6.58 -3.64
N LEU A 96 -2.99 -6.80 -2.35
CA LEU A 96 -3.48 -5.76 -1.44
C LEU A 96 -2.50 -4.60 -1.32
N VAL A 97 -1.19 -4.85 -1.29
CA VAL A 97 -0.17 -3.79 -1.34
C VAL A 97 -0.33 -2.90 -2.57
N LYS A 98 -0.61 -3.47 -3.74
CA LYS A 98 -0.81 -2.67 -4.97
C LYS A 98 -2.06 -1.81 -4.85
N GLU A 99 -3.16 -2.36 -4.34
CA GLU A 99 -4.41 -1.64 -4.18
C GLU A 99 -4.32 -0.54 -3.12
N TRP A 100 -3.75 -0.84 -1.95
CA TRP A 100 -3.61 0.09 -0.81
C TRP A 100 -2.53 1.16 -1.00
N ASN A 101 -1.61 0.97 -1.96
CA ASN A 101 -0.70 2.04 -2.37
C ASN A 101 -1.28 2.92 -3.48
N LYS A 102 -2.24 2.41 -4.26
CA LYS A 102 -2.95 3.19 -5.29
C LYS A 102 -4.13 3.98 -4.69
N ARG A 103 -4.78 3.42 -3.68
CA ARG A 103 -5.95 3.97 -2.98
C ARG A 103 -5.62 4.16 -1.51
N LYS A 104 -6.46 4.88 -0.78
CA LYS A 104 -6.33 4.97 0.68
C LYS A 104 -6.50 3.56 1.30
N PRO A 105 -5.59 3.08 2.16
CA PRO A 105 -5.75 1.81 2.88
C PRO A 105 -6.99 1.84 3.78
N PRO A 106 -7.55 0.70 4.21
CA PRO A 106 -8.71 0.67 5.10
C PRO A 106 -8.42 1.34 6.46
N PRO A 107 -9.44 1.83 7.21
CA PRO A 107 -9.25 2.52 8.48
C PRO A 107 -8.43 1.74 9.51
N GLU A 108 -8.58 0.42 9.57
CA GLU A 108 -7.85 -0.47 10.47
C GLU A 108 -6.35 -0.48 10.16
N ALA A 109 -6.00 -0.30 8.89
CA ALA A 109 -4.62 -0.16 8.43
C ALA A 109 -4.08 1.27 8.64
N GLN A 110 -4.95 2.28 8.74
CA GLN A 110 -4.55 3.68 9.02
C GLN A 110 -4.25 3.93 10.49
N ALA A 111 -4.73 3.06 11.39
CA ALA A 111 -4.57 3.19 12.84
C ALA A 111 -3.29 2.50 13.40
N GLU A 112 -2.47 1.90 12.53
CA GLU A 112 -1.19 1.24 12.88
C GLU A 112 0.01 2.14 12.55
#